data_AF-V9LHI9-F1
#
_entry.id   AF-V9LHI9-F1
#
_cell.length_a   1.000
_cell.length_b   1.000
_cell.length_c   1.000
_cell.angle_alpha   90.00
_cell.angle_beta   90.00
_cell.angle_gamma   90.00
#
_symmetry.space_group_name_H-M   'P 1'
#
loop_
_entity.id
_entity.type
_entity.pdbx_description
1 polymer ?
#
loop_
_entity_poly.entity_id
_entity_poly.type
_entity_poly.pdbx_seq_one_letter_code
_entity_poly.pdbx_strand_id
1 'polypeptide(L)'
;MHRDSCCDLSCLTVILGFLVSSSRALENITECGLRCSQGLHCNSKMYYYDQYRDCRKHRSSLPSKVVEDLKMFTVLKCERKRQCSIRLRVKATLMLNEHIRGVEICTLSMHTFRSQCVVVRIKKNSSKKLAGQLVEIEHSCFNAEIADLISVTFKTIPYYCDIYLNQEYEVEDCNNEQDRKST
;
A
#
# COMPACT_ATOMS: atom_id res chain seq x y z
N MET A 1 25.22 -56.56 -10.03
CA MET A 1 24.16 -56.73 -11.05
C MET A 1 23.18 -57.76 -10.54
N HIS A 2 22.03 -57.35 -10.00
CA HIS A 2 20.80 -58.13 -9.94
C HIS A 2 19.64 -57.13 -9.75
N ARG A 3 18.61 -57.33 -10.57
CA ARG A 3 17.29 -56.67 -10.54
C ARG A 3 16.58 -56.97 -9.21
N ASP A 4 15.62 -56.13 -8.81
CA ASP A 4 14.21 -56.50 -8.80
C ASP A 4 13.27 -55.40 -8.27
N SER A 5 12.04 -55.53 -8.75
CA SER A 5 10.81 -54.76 -8.56
C SER A 5 10.30 -54.68 -7.11
N CYS A 6 9.54 -53.63 -6.76
CA CYS A 6 8.31 -53.80 -5.97
C CYS A 6 7.43 -52.52 -5.92
N CYS A 7 6.22 -52.66 -6.47
CA CYS A 7 5.01 -52.07 -5.90
C CYS A 7 4.63 -52.84 -4.62
N ASP A 8 3.86 -52.16 -3.76
CA ASP A 8 3.12 -52.65 -2.58
C ASP A 8 3.94 -53.11 -1.35
N LEU A 9 3.87 -52.34 -0.25
CA LEU A 9 2.95 -52.61 0.87
C LEU A 9 3.20 -51.59 2.00
N SER A 10 2.12 -50.96 2.43
CA SER A 10 1.89 -50.20 3.68
C SER A 10 2.89 -50.40 4.84
N CYS A 11 3.46 -49.30 5.35
CA CYS A 11 3.34 -48.88 6.76
C CYS A 11 4.19 -47.63 7.06
N LEU A 12 3.72 -46.87 8.05
CA LEU A 12 4.37 -45.80 8.80
C LEU A 12 4.24 -44.38 8.23
N THR A 13 3.13 -43.78 8.67
CA THR A 13 2.97 -42.39 9.05
C THR A 13 4.28 -41.70 9.42
N VAL A 14 4.77 -40.84 8.53
CA VAL A 14 5.61 -39.71 8.91
C VAL A 14 4.81 -38.47 8.52
N ILE A 15 4.28 -37.78 9.54
CA ILE A 15 3.69 -36.46 9.41
C ILE A 15 4.85 -35.53 9.03
N LEU A 16 5.13 -35.42 7.73
CA LEU A 16 5.86 -34.30 7.18
C LEU A 16 4.89 -33.13 7.17
N GLY A 17 5.00 -32.29 8.21
CA GLY A 17 4.42 -30.97 8.20
C GLY A 17 4.98 -30.22 7.01
N PHE A 18 4.22 -30.19 5.92
CA PHE A 18 4.46 -29.27 4.82
C PHE A 18 4.30 -27.87 5.38
N LEU A 19 5.42 -27.23 5.71
CA LEU A 19 5.49 -25.78 5.73
C LEU A 19 5.21 -25.34 4.30
N VAL A 20 3.96 -25.01 4.02
CA VAL A 20 3.58 -24.25 2.84
C VAL A 20 4.19 -22.87 3.04
N SER A 21 5.44 -22.70 2.62
CA SER A 21 6.02 -21.38 2.38
C SER A 21 5.21 -20.76 1.25
N SER A 22 4.19 -19.98 1.62
CA SER A 22 3.35 -19.28 0.66
C SER A 22 4.19 -18.17 0.03
N SER A 23 4.90 -18.47 -1.05
CA SER A 23 5.49 -17.45 -1.92
C SER A 23 4.32 -16.61 -2.47
N ARG A 24 4.08 -15.44 -1.89
CA ARG A 24 3.04 -14.54 -2.38
C ARG A 24 3.58 -13.89 -3.66
N ALA A 25 3.06 -14.34 -4.80
CA ALA A 25 3.32 -13.64 -6.05
C ALA A 25 2.77 -12.21 -5.94
N LEU A 26 3.63 -11.22 -6.22
CA LEU A 26 3.22 -9.81 -6.20
C LEU A 26 2.08 -9.56 -7.20
N GLU A 27 1.10 -8.76 -6.79
CA GLU A 27 -0.01 -8.39 -7.66
C GLU A 27 0.51 -7.57 -8.86
N ASN A 28 0.16 -7.99 -10.07
CA ASN A 28 0.49 -7.27 -11.29
C ASN A 28 -0.62 -6.29 -11.65
N ILE A 29 -0.28 -5.01 -11.80
CA ILE A 29 -1.17 -3.93 -12.21
C ILE A 29 -0.84 -3.47 -13.62
N THR A 30 -1.87 -3.25 -14.44
CA THR A 30 -1.71 -2.74 -15.82
C THR A 30 -1.35 -1.27 -15.84
N GLU A 31 -1.95 -0.49 -14.93
CA GLU A 31 -1.71 0.94 -14.76
C GLU A 31 -1.65 1.28 -13.28
N CYS A 32 -0.84 2.30 -12.97
CA CYS A 32 -0.92 2.92 -11.66
C CYS A 32 -1.90 4.09 -11.73
N GLY A 33 -2.53 4.45 -10.60
CA GLY A 33 -3.46 5.56 -10.60
C GLY A 33 -4.09 5.83 -9.24
N LEU A 34 -5.10 6.70 -9.26
CA LEU A 34 -5.96 7.04 -8.14
C LEU A 34 -7.27 6.25 -8.25
N ARG A 35 -7.69 5.61 -7.15
CA ARG A 35 -9.01 4.99 -7.04
C ARG A 35 -9.69 5.49 -5.76
N CYS A 36 -10.98 5.80 -5.87
CA CYS A 36 -11.79 6.26 -4.74
C CYS A 36 -13.11 5.47 -4.72
N SER A 37 -13.49 4.96 -3.54
CA SER A 37 -14.66 4.08 -3.39
C SER A 37 -15.99 4.84 -3.43
N GLN A 38 -17.11 4.11 -3.57
CA GLN A 38 -18.47 4.60 -3.30
C GLN A 38 -18.87 5.84 -4.13
N GLY A 39 -18.28 5.99 -5.32
CA GLY A 39 -18.52 7.16 -6.18
C GLY A 39 -17.94 8.45 -5.59
N LEU A 40 -16.94 8.37 -4.70
CA LEU A 40 -16.24 9.54 -4.18
C LEU A 40 -15.50 10.23 -5.34
N HIS A 41 -15.90 11.45 -5.67
CA HIS A 41 -15.27 12.22 -6.74
C HIS A 41 -13.99 12.88 -6.22
N CYS A 42 -12.85 12.34 -6.64
CA CYS A 42 -11.53 12.78 -6.22
C CYS A 42 -10.60 13.01 -7.42
N ASN A 43 -9.53 13.79 -7.24
CA ASN A 43 -8.42 13.89 -8.19
C ASN A 43 -7.09 13.98 -7.44
N SER A 44 -6.01 13.56 -8.09
CA SER A 44 -4.67 13.58 -7.52
C SER A 44 -3.76 14.54 -8.28
N LYS A 45 -2.75 15.06 -7.57
CA LYS A 45 -1.58 15.69 -8.17
C LYS A 45 -0.33 15.30 -7.40
N MET A 46 0.67 14.82 -8.13
CA MET A 46 1.93 14.33 -7.57
C MET A 46 2.97 15.45 -7.51
N TYR A 47 3.84 15.38 -6.51
CA TYR A 47 4.97 16.29 -6.24
C TYR A 47 6.13 15.49 -5.64
N TYR A 48 7.35 16.03 -5.67
CA TYR A 48 8.55 15.35 -5.17
C TYR A 48 9.01 15.82 -3.78
N TYR A 49 8.20 16.64 -3.12
CA TYR A 49 8.46 17.19 -1.79
C TYR A 49 7.17 17.34 -1.01
N ASP A 50 7.27 17.23 0.31
CA ASP A 50 6.18 17.51 1.25
C ASP A 50 5.84 19.00 1.21
N GLN A 51 4.56 19.33 1.14
CA GLN A 51 4.13 20.72 1.26
C GLN A 51 4.02 21.08 2.73
N TYR A 52 5.11 21.60 3.29
CA TYR A 52 5.13 22.12 4.65
C TYR A 52 3.94 23.06 4.89
N ARG A 53 3.11 22.71 5.87
CA ARG A 53 1.98 23.49 6.34
C ARG A 53 1.87 23.30 7.83
N ASP A 54 1.69 24.40 8.56
CA ASP A 54 1.36 24.32 9.97
C ASP A 54 0.03 23.58 10.14
N CYS A 55 0.02 22.65 11.08
CA CYS A 55 -1.17 21.89 11.40
C CYS A 55 -2.21 22.79 12.08
N ARG A 56 -3.48 22.48 11.84
CA ARG A 56 -4.61 23.14 12.48
C ARG A 56 -5.03 22.36 13.72
N LYS A 57 -5.52 23.06 14.73
CA LYS A 57 -6.18 22.43 15.87
C LYS A 57 -7.38 21.61 15.40
N HIS A 58 -7.65 20.50 16.08
CA HIS A 58 -8.82 19.65 15.85
C HIS A 58 -10.11 20.49 15.92
N ARG A 59 -11.08 20.15 15.08
CA ARG A 59 -12.42 20.74 15.12
C ARG A 59 -13.33 19.79 15.87
N SER A 60 -14.11 20.29 16.82
CA SER A 60 -15.09 19.49 17.58
C SER A 60 -16.07 18.69 16.71
N SER A 61 -16.31 19.10 15.46
CA SER A 61 -17.14 18.40 14.48
C SER A 61 -16.43 17.27 13.72
N LEU A 62 -15.11 17.11 13.86
CA LEU A 62 -14.36 15.98 13.33
C LEU A 62 -14.48 14.80 14.30
N PRO A 63 -14.61 13.56 13.78
CA PRO A 63 -14.55 12.39 14.65
C PRO A 63 -13.16 12.28 15.30
N SER A 64 -13.10 11.61 16.44
CA SER A 64 -11.86 11.33 17.16
C SER A 64 -10.88 10.47 16.34
N LYS A 65 -11.43 9.61 15.48
CA LYS A 65 -10.66 8.82 14.52
C LYS A 65 -11.18 9.10 13.11
N VAL A 66 -10.34 9.75 12.32
CA VAL A 66 -10.63 10.06 10.90
C VAL A 66 -10.04 9.01 9.97
N VAL A 67 -8.85 8.51 10.28
CA VAL A 67 -8.20 7.45 9.52
C VAL A 67 -8.41 6.15 10.26
N GLU A 68 -9.22 5.27 9.70
CA GLU A 68 -9.45 3.96 10.31
C GLU A 68 -8.30 3.00 10.08
N ASP A 69 -7.75 3.04 8.88
CA ASP A 69 -6.71 2.12 8.44
C ASP A 69 -5.85 2.73 7.33
N LEU A 70 -4.58 2.33 7.28
CA LEU A 70 -3.62 2.67 6.24
C LEU A 70 -2.87 1.40 5.87
N LYS A 71 -3.10 0.90 4.67
CA LYS A 71 -2.48 -0.31 4.14
C LYS A 71 -1.53 0.01 3.01
N MET A 72 -0.44 -0.75 2.96
CA MET A 72 0.61 -0.64 1.96
C MET A 72 0.81 -2.00 1.30
N PHE A 73 1.01 -1.99 0.00
CA PHE A 73 1.21 -3.20 -0.79
C PHE A 73 2.29 -2.95 -1.84
N THR A 74 3.22 -3.89 -1.97
CA THR A 74 4.11 -3.98 -3.12
C THR A 74 3.32 -4.50 -4.32
N VAL A 75 3.36 -3.78 -5.44
CA VAL A 75 2.72 -4.19 -6.69
C VAL A 75 3.70 -4.06 -7.86
N LEU A 76 3.55 -4.91 -8.87
CA LEU A 76 4.35 -4.86 -10.09
C LEU A 76 3.57 -4.15 -11.19
N LYS A 77 4.15 -3.09 -11.77
CA LYS A 77 3.64 -2.46 -12.99
C LYS A 77 4.50 -2.87 -14.17
N CYS A 78 3.95 -3.65 -15.09
CA CYS A 78 4.66 -4.13 -16.27
C CYS A 78 4.20 -3.44 -17.55
N GLU A 79 5.12 -2.78 -18.25
CA GLU A 79 4.94 -2.30 -19.61
C GLU A 79 5.30 -3.43 -20.58
N ARG A 80 4.28 -4.04 -21.20
CA ARG A 80 4.39 -5.31 -21.95
C ARG A 80 4.97 -6.42 -21.05
N LYS A 81 5.33 -7.58 -21.62
CA LYS A 81 5.79 -8.75 -20.85
C LYS A 81 7.23 -8.64 -20.28
N ARG A 82 7.98 -7.54 -20.49
CA ARG A 82 9.43 -7.53 -20.20
C ARG A 82 9.96 -6.35 -19.40
N GLN A 83 9.19 -5.27 -19.22
CA GLN A 83 9.67 -4.10 -18.47
C GLN A 83 8.75 -3.88 -17.26
N CYS A 84 9.10 -4.50 -16.14
CA CYS A 84 8.35 -4.36 -14.89
C CYS A 84 9.06 -3.40 -13.94
N SER A 85 8.28 -2.59 -13.24
CA SER A 85 8.74 -1.73 -12.16
C SER A 85 7.96 -2.02 -10.90
N ILE A 86 8.65 -2.06 -9.77
CA ILE A 86 8.01 -2.18 -8.46
C ILE A 86 7.42 -0.83 -8.08
N ARG A 87 6.21 -0.89 -7.52
CA ARG A 87 5.45 0.26 -7.07
C ARG A 87 4.93 -0.01 -5.68
N LEU A 88 4.75 1.06 -4.93
CA LEU A 88 4.03 1.04 -3.67
C LEU A 88 2.59 1.52 -3.89
N ARG A 89 1.63 0.65 -3.56
CA ARG A 89 0.22 1.01 -3.44
C ARG A 89 -0.08 1.35 -1.98
N VAL A 90 -0.60 2.56 -1.76
CA VAL A 90 -1.09 3.00 -0.46
C VAL A 90 -2.61 3.12 -0.52
N LYS A 91 -3.30 2.48 0.41
CA LYS A 91 -4.75 2.48 0.54
C LYS A 91 -5.14 2.95 1.94
N ALA A 92 -5.85 4.08 2.01
CA ALA A 92 -6.36 4.63 3.25
C ALA A 92 -7.87 4.45 3.34
N THR A 93 -8.36 4.02 4.51
CA THR A 93 -9.78 3.97 4.84
C THR A 93 -10.10 5.12 5.80
N LEU A 94 -11.03 5.98 5.41
CA LEU A 94 -11.26 7.28 6.03
C LEU A 94 -12.73 7.46 6.39
N MET A 95 -12.99 7.91 7.62
CA MET A 95 -14.28 8.46 7.99
C MET A 95 -14.42 9.85 7.38
N LEU A 96 -15.28 9.98 6.37
CA LEU A 96 -15.40 11.23 5.64
C LEU A 96 -16.11 12.28 6.48
N ASN A 97 -15.61 13.51 6.43
CA ASN A 97 -16.20 14.65 7.10
C ASN A 97 -16.19 15.86 6.17
N GLU A 98 -17.17 16.75 6.32
CA GLU A 98 -17.29 17.96 5.50
C GLU A 98 -16.09 18.93 5.66
N HIS A 99 -15.35 18.81 6.76
CA HIS A 99 -14.15 19.59 7.06
C HIS A 99 -12.87 19.00 6.44
N ILE A 100 -12.95 17.83 5.81
CA ILE A 100 -11.87 17.15 5.12
C ILE A 100 -12.07 17.34 3.61
N ARG A 101 -11.20 18.14 3.01
CA ARG A 101 -11.22 18.49 1.57
C ARG A 101 -10.35 17.57 0.73
N GLY A 102 -9.62 16.66 1.35
CA GLY A 102 -8.64 15.81 0.69
C GLY A 102 -7.62 15.26 1.66
N VAL A 103 -6.60 14.64 1.10
CA VAL A 103 -5.50 14.01 1.82
C VAL A 103 -4.19 14.26 1.09
N GLU A 104 -3.09 14.20 1.83
CA GLU A 104 -1.73 14.16 1.30
C GLU A 104 -1.07 12.87 1.80
N ILE A 105 -0.47 12.13 0.88
CA ILE A 105 0.25 10.90 1.17
C ILE A 105 1.67 11.10 0.65
N CYS A 106 2.67 10.96 1.51
CA CYS A 106 4.07 11.08 1.14
C CYS A 106 4.82 9.79 1.47
N THR A 107 5.75 9.42 0.60
CA THR A 107 6.70 8.33 0.82
C THR A 107 8.11 8.90 0.85
N LEU A 108 8.96 8.35 1.70
CA LEU A 108 10.39 8.63 1.76
C LEU A 108 11.14 7.30 1.80
N SER A 109 11.93 7.04 0.77
CA SER A 109 12.87 5.91 0.74
C SER A 109 14.00 6.16 1.74
N MET A 110 14.23 5.24 2.68
CA MET A 110 15.32 5.37 3.65
C MET A 110 16.68 5.09 3.01
N HIS A 111 16.75 4.28 1.96
CA HIS A 111 18.01 4.04 1.23
C HIS A 111 18.41 5.22 0.34
N THR A 112 17.47 5.74 -0.47
CA THR A 112 17.79 6.77 -1.48
C THR A 112 17.51 8.20 -1.02
N PHE A 113 16.84 8.37 0.12
CA PHE A 113 16.34 9.65 0.64
C PHE A 113 15.45 10.42 -0.36
N ARG A 114 14.85 9.73 -1.32
CA ARG A 114 13.94 10.33 -2.30
C ARG A 114 12.52 10.36 -1.75
N SER A 115 11.92 11.56 -1.78
CA SER A 115 10.53 11.77 -1.39
C SER A 115 9.59 11.82 -2.60
N GLN A 116 8.38 11.29 -2.42
CA GLN A 116 7.29 11.41 -3.38
C GLN A 116 6.00 11.68 -2.62
N CYS A 117 5.25 12.70 -3.02
CA CYS A 117 3.99 13.08 -2.39
C CYS A 117 2.87 13.13 -3.41
N VAL A 118 1.67 12.74 -2.99
CA VAL A 118 0.45 12.95 -3.76
C VAL A 118 -0.58 13.68 -2.91
N VAL A 119 -1.13 14.74 -3.48
CA VAL A 119 -2.29 15.44 -2.93
C VAL A 119 -3.53 14.94 -3.65
N VAL A 120 -4.43 14.30 -2.90
CA VAL A 120 -5.75 13.87 -3.38
C VAL A 120 -6.80 14.86 -2.89
N ARG A 121 -7.45 15.58 -3.79
CA ARG A 121 -8.56 16.49 -3.46
C ARG A 121 -9.90 15.81 -3.67
N ILE A 122 -10.79 15.99 -2.71
CA ILE A 122 -12.16 15.48 -2.75
C ILE A 122 -13.10 16.62 -3.14
N LYS A 123 -14.01 16.37 -4.08
CA LYS A 123 -15.03 17.36 -4.48
C LYS A 123 -15.99 17.60 -3.31
N LYS A 124 -16.25 18.88 -3.01
CA LYS A 124 -17.09 19.30 -1.87
C LYS A 124 -18.48 18.63 -1.84
N ASN A 125 -19.15 18.51 -2.98
CA ASN A 125 -20.47 17.88 -3.05
C ASN A 125 -20.42 16.40 -2.68
N SER A 126 -19.35 15.71 -3.08
CA SER A 126 -19.14 14.30 -2.74
C SER A 126 -18.81 14.13 -1.25
N SER A 127 -17.98 15.01 -0.69
CA SER A 127 -17.69 15.08 0.76
C SER A 127 -18.96 15.27 1.60
N LYS A 128 -19.86 16.17 1.20
CA LYS A 128 -21.14 16.35 1.90
C LYS A 128 -22.06 15.13 1.81
N LYS A 129 -22.17 14.51 0.63
CA LYS A 129 -23.06 13.37 0.39
C LYS A 129 -22.65 12.13 1.19
N LEU A 130 -21.34 11.93 1.37
CA LEU A 130 -20.76 10.76 2.01
C LEU A 130 -20.25 11.06 3.42
N ALA A 131 -20.61 12.21 4.01
CA ALA A 131 -20.19 12.57 5.36
C ALA A 131 -20.67 11.53 6.39
N GLY A 132 -19.78 11.15 7.31
CA GLY A 132 -20.02 10.10 8.30
C GLY A 132 -19.90 8.67 7.77
N GLN A 133 -19.52 8.48 6.49
CA GLN A 133 -19.29 7.15 5.91
C GLN A 133 -17.79 6.86 5.81
N LEU A 134 -17.43 5.58 5.95
CA LEU A 134 -16.08 5.11 5.66
C LEU A 134 -15.90 5.00 4.15
N VAL A 135 -14.87 5.66 3.61
CA VAL A 135 -14.51 5.62 2.20
C VAL A 135 -13.04 5.24 2.04
N GLU A 136 -12.70 4.63 0.90
CA GLU A 136 -11.33 4.23 0.58
C GLU A 136 -10.74 5.17 -0.48
N ILE A 137 -9.49 5.58 -0.26
CA ILE A 137 -8.65 6.29 -1.22
C ILE A 137 -7.40 5.47 -1.43
N GLU A 138 -7.12 5.10 -2.68
CA GLU A 138 -5.96 4.31 -3.08
C GLU A 138 -5.13 5.06 -4.12
N HIS A 139 -3.81 5.05 -3.94
CA HIS A 139 -2.86 5.55 -4.93
C HIS A 139 -1.71 4.56 -5.13
N SER A 140 -1.44 4.17 -6.37
CA SER A 140 -0.49 3.09 -6.71
C SER A 140 0.75 3.52 -7.50
N CYS A 141 0.98 4.82 -7.68
CA CYS A 141 2.07 5.31 -8.54
C CYS A 141 3.39 5.64 -7.80
N PHE A 142 3.53 5.34 -6.51
CA PHE A 142 4.79 5.61 -5.82
C PHE A 142 5.89 4.66 -6.31
N ASN A 143 7.05 5.21 -6.69
CA ASN A 143 8.24 4.38 -6.97
C ASN A 143 8.68 3.66 -5.69
N ALA A 144 9.11 2.41 -5.83
CA ALA A 144 9.69 1.60 -4.77
C ALA A 144 10.75 0.66 -5.35
N GLU A 145 11.72 0.26 -4.54
CA GLU A 145 12.80 -0.66 -4.88
C GLU A 145 12.79 -1.86 -3.92
N ILE A 146 13.23 -3.03 -4.38
CA ILE A 146 13.27 -4.27 -3.57
C ILE A 146 14.09 -4.03 -2.30
N ALA A 147 13.61 -4.56 -1.17
CA ALA A 147 14.30 -4.46 0.12
C ALA A 147 14.61 -3.02 0.55
N ASP A 148 13.86 -2.04 0.04
CA ASP A 148 13.87 -0.68 0.56
C ASP A 148 12.93 -0.59 1.77
N LEU A 149 13.32 0.25 2.73
CA LEU A 149 12.46 0.64 3.85
C LEU A 149 11.87 2.01 3.54
N ILE A 150 10.55 2.10 3.46
CA ILE A 150 9.84 3.32 3.07
C ILE A 150 9.06 3.84 4.27
N SER A 151 9.32 5.09 4.67
CA SER A 151 8.43 5.83 5.57
C SER A 151 7.27 6.41 4.77
N VAL A 152 6.04 6.09 5.17
CA VAL A 152 4.80 6.56 4.57
C VAL A 152 4.08 7.45 5.57
N THR A 153 3.84 8.69 5.17
CA THR A 153 3.10 9.65 5.98
C THR A 153 1.77 9.99 5.34
N PHE A 154 0.77 10.24 6.19
CA PHE A 154 -0.58 10.58 5.77
C PHE A 154 -1.06 11.80 6.56
N LYS A 155 -1.61 12.79 5.83
CA LYS A 155 -2.20 14.01 6.38
C LYS A 155 -3.55 14.28 5.74
N THR A 156 -4.47 14.89 6.48
CA THR A 156 -5.70 15.45 5.89
C THR A 156 -5.43 16.80 5.21
N ILE A 157 -6.39 17.28 4.41
CA ILE A 157 -6.40 18.64 3.86
C ILE A 157 -7.67 19.35 4.33
N PRO A 158 -7.57 20.42 5.14
CA PRO A 158 -6.35 20.93 5.75
C PRO A 158 -5.72 19.93 6.72
N TYR A 159 -4.42 20.10 7.00
CA TYR A 159 -3.70 19.25 7.95
C TYR A 159 -4.16 19.57 9.38
N TYR A 160 -4.69 18.57 10.10
CA TYR A 160 -5.05 18.68 11.50
C TYR A 160 -4.00 17.96 12.35
N CYS A 161 -3.55 18.59 13.44
CA CYS A 161 -2.36 18.14 14.20
C CYS A 161 -2.47 16.73 14.77
N ASP A 162 -3.69 16.33 15.11
CA ASP A 162 -4.02 15.05 15.72
C ASP A 162 -4.43 13.98 14.69
N ILE A 163 -4.42 14.34 13.40
CA ILE A 163 -4.71 13.44 12.28
C ILE A 163 -3.47 13.38 11.39
N TYR A 164 -2.43 12.75 11.93
CA TYR A 164 -1.18 12.44 11.28
C TYR A 164 -0.84 10.97 11.51
N LEU A 165 -0.56 10.24 10.43
CA LEU A 165 0.01 8.91 10.53
C LEU A 165 1.40 8.89 9.89
N ASN A 166 2.30 8.15 10.52
CA ASN A 166 3.58 7.78 9.97
C ASN A 166 3.76 6.27 10.20
N GLN A 167 3.97 5.52 9.14
CA GLN A 167 4.21 4.08 9.19
C GLN A 167 5.41 3.74 8.32
N GLU A 168 6.15 2.71 8.71
CA GLU A 168 7.23 2.16 7.91
C GLU A 168 6.73 0.92 7.16
N TYR A 169 7.24 0.73 5.95
CA TYR A 169 6.92 -0.40 5.10
C TYR A 169 8.18 -0.94 4.43
N GLU A 170 8.46 -2.22 4.63
CA GLU A 170 9.51 -2.94 3.92
C GLU A 170 8.95 -3.44 2.60
N VAL A 171 9.63 -3.09 1.49
CA VAL A 171 9.19 -3.49 0.16
C VAL A 171 9.46 -4.98 -0.04
N GLU A 172 8.37 -5.74 -0.17
CA GLU A 172 8.41 -7.18 -0.44
C GLU A 172 9.30 -7.51 -1.65
N ASP A 173 10.14 -8.53 -1.50
CA ASP A 173 11.01 -9.05 -2.54
C ASP A 173 10.28 -10.07 -3.43
N CYS A 174 10.61 -10.08 -4.71
CA CYS A 174 10.14 -11.05 -5.70
C CYS A 174 10.81 -12.43 -5.57
N ASN A 175 11.66 -12.66 -4.56
CA ASN A 175 12.43 -13.89 -4.44
C ASN A 175 11.50 -15.11 -4.36
N ASN A 176 11.37 -15.78 -5.52
CA ASN A 176 11.14 -17.21 -5.55
C ASN A 176 12.27 -17.83 -4.71
N GLU A 177 11.97 -18.52 -3.61
CA GLU A 177 12.97 -19.28 -2.88
C GLU A 177 13.44 -20.49 -3.71
N GLN A 178 14.21 -20.24 -4.77
CA GLN A 178 14.93 -21.27 -5.52
C GLN A 178 16.45 -21.08 -5.57
N ASP A 179 17.01 -19.96 -5.08
CA ASP A 179 18.46 -19.72 -5.16
C ASP A 179 19.18 -19.58 -3.80
N ARG A 180 18.79 -20.38 -2.80
CA ARG A 180 19.61 -20.61 -1.58
C ARG A 180 19.78 -22.08 -1.21
N LYS A 181 20.02 -22.94 -2.20
CA LYS A 181 20.62 -24.26 -1.97
C LYS A 181 21.49 -24.68 -3.14
N SER A 182 22.78 -24.35 -3.06
CA SER A 182 23.91 -25.18 -3.48
C SER A 182 25.21 -24.42 -3.22
N THR A 183 25.70 -24.49 -1.99
CA THR A 183 27.14 -24.63 -1.73
C THR A 183 27.33 -26.05 -1.25
#